data_AF-A0A2V6GN07-F1
#
_entry.id   AF-A0A2V6GN07-F1
#
_cell.length_a   1.000
_cell.length_b   1.000
_cell.length_c   1.000
_cell.angle_alpha   90.00
_cell.angle_beta   90.00
_cell.angle_gamma   90.00
#
_symmetry.space_group_name_H-M   'P 1'
#
loop_
_entity.id
_entity.type
_entity.pdbx_description
1 polymer ?
#
loop_
_entity_poly.entity_id
_entity_poly.type
_entity_poly.pdbx_seq_one_letter_code
_entity_poly.pdbx_strand_id
1 'polypeptide(L)' 'AISTSGKSKNIRGAIEAARDRKLKTIALLGRDGGSATGLADVDLIVKGDSTARIQEAHKFILHVICEICEARLPRK' A
#
# COMPACT_ATOMS: atom_id res chain seq x y z
N ALA A 1 -2.23 0.03 3.84
CA ALA A 1 -3.23 0.94 3.24
C ALA A 1 -3.15 0.88 1.72
N ILE A 2 -4.26 1.10 0.99
CA ILE A 2 -4.28 1.11 -0.48
C ILE A 2 -5.04 2.34 -0.96
N SER A 3 -4.43 3.18 -1.80
CA SER A 3 -5.07 4.36 -2.36
C SER A 3 -4.46 4.75 -3.71
N THR A 4 -5.29 4.97 -4.73
CA THR A 4 -4.79 5.40 -6.04
C THR A 4 -4.44 6.89 -6.11
N SER A 5 -5.00 7.71 -5.21
CA SER A 5 -4.72 9.15 -5.13
C SER A 5 -3.81 9.51 -3.96
N GLY A 6 -3.77 8.67 -2.92
CA GLY A 6 -3.08 8.96 -1.67
C GLY A 6 -3.65 10.16 -0.88
N LYS A 7 -4.86 10.63 -1.22
CA LYS A 7 -5.48 11.83 -0.61
C LYS A 7 -6.64 11.50 0.34
N SER A 8 -7.05 10.25 0.44
CA SER A 8 -8.20 9.85 1.26
C SER A 8 -7.91 10.01 2.75
N LYS A 9 -8.75 10.80 3.46
CA LYS A 9 -8.56 11.07 4.91
C LYS A 9 -8.62 9.81 5.76
N ASN A 10 -9.50 8.86 5.42
CA ASN A 10 -9.60 7.58 6.14
C ASN A 10 -8.34 6.72 6.02
N ILE A 11 -7.62 6.80 4.90
CA ILE A 11 -6.35 6.09 4.69
C ILE A 11 -5.29 6.64 5.64
N ARG A 12 -5.20 7.96 5.78
CA ARG A 12 -4.30 8.59 6.76
C ARG A 12 -4.64 8.16 8.18
N GLY A 13 -5.91 8.25 8.58
CA GLY A 13 -6.35 7.82 9.90
C GLY A 13 -6.09 6.32 10.18
N ALA A 14 -6.19 5.46 9.17
CA ALA A 14 -5.85 4.04 9.31
C ALA A 14 -4.34 3.81 9.53
N ILE A 15 -3.48 4.58 8.86
CA ILE A 15 -2.03 4.50 9.04
C ILE A 15 -1.64 5.03 10.43
N GLU A 16 -2.20 6.16 10.84
CA GLU A 16 -1.99 6.75 12.17
C GLU A 16 -2.44 5.77 13.27
N ALA A 17 -3.64 5.21 13.17
CA ALA A 17 -4.14 4.22 14.14
C ALA A 17 -3.30 2.93 14.19
N ALA A 18 -2.73 2.49 13.07
CA ALA A 18 -1.82 1.34 13.04
C ALA A 18 -0.49 1.67 13.73
N ARG A 19 0.03 2.88 13.54
CA ARG A 19 1.25 3.38 14.20
C ARG A 19 1.09 3.48 15.71
N ASP A 20 -0.04 3.98 16.20
CA ASP A 20 -0.36 4.06 17.63
C ASP A 20 -0.37 2.66 18.28
N ARG A 21 -0.71 1.64 17.49
CA ARG A 21 -0.71 0.23 17.89
C ARG A 21 0.64 -0.48 17.68
N LYS A 22 1.69 0.26 17.31
CA LYS A 22 3.04 -0.26 17.01
C LYS A 22 3.05 -1.33 15.91
N LEU A 23 2.10 -1.28 14.98
CA LEU A 23 2.07 -2.17 13.82
C LEU A 23 3.00 -1.66 12.73
N LYS A 24 3.59 -2.58 11.97
CA LYS A 24 4.29 -2.23 10.73
C LYS A 24 3.27 -1.89 9.64
N THR A 25 3.55 -0.84 8.89
CA THR A 25 2.63 -0.26 7.91
C THR A 25 3.26 -0.22 6.52
N ILE A 26 2.49 -0.66 5.53
CA ILE A 26 2.83 -0.56 4.11
C ILE A 26 1.69 0.17 3.42
N ALA A 27 2.01 1.16 2.58
CA ALA A 27 1.04 1.89 1.76
C ALA A 27 1.28 1.60 0.27
N LEU A 28 0.27 1.08 -0.41
CA LEU A 28 0.22 1.01 -1.86
C LEU A 28 -0.46 2.28 -2.37
N LEU A 29 0.33 3.15 -2.99
CA LEU A 29 -0.09 4.48 -3.42
C LEU A 29 -0.01 4.61 -4.95
N GLY A 30 -0.75 5.57 -5.51
CA GLY A 30 -0.71 5.90 -6.93
C GLY A 30 -0.31 7.35 -7.19
N ARG A 31 -0.09 7.69 -8.46
CA ARG A 31 0.29 9.05 -8.91
C ARG A 31 1.62 9.48 -8.29
N ASP A 32 1.62 10.58 -7.56
CA ASP A 32 2.71 11.13 -6.76
C ASP A 32 2.68 10.66 -5.30
N GLY A 33 1.74 9.77 -4.96
CA GLY A 33 1.50 9.28 -3.60
C GLY A 33 0.61 10.19 -2.74
N GLY A 34 0.28 11.40 -3.21
CA GLY A 34 -0.60 12.33 -2.51
C GLY A 34 -0.10 12.73 -1.11
N SER A 35 -1.05 13.00 -0.20
CA SER A 35 -0.74 13.40 1.17
C SER A 35 -0.48 12.22 2.12
N ALA A 36 -0.50 10.99 1.60
CA ALA A 36 -0.18 9.78 2.34
C ALA A 36 1.30 9.37 2.25
N THR A 37 2.06 9.97 1.33
CA THR A 37 3.51 9.74 1.21
C THR A 37 4.24 10.08 2.52
N GLY A 38 5.11 9.19 2.96
CA GLY A 38 5.89 9.28 4.18
C GLY A 38 5.11 8.94 5.45
N LEU A 39 3.83 8.58 5.35
CA LEU A 39 3.05 8.21 6.53
C LEU A 39 3.21 6.72 6.91
N ALA A 40 3.45 5.83 5.95
CA ALA A 40 3.71 4.42 6.26
C ALA A 40 5.22 4.17 6.46
N ASP A 41 5.59 3.03 7.05
CA ASP A 41 6.99 2.60 7.13
C ASP A 41 7.56 2.32 5.72
N VAL A 42 6.72 1.87 4.79
CA VAL A 42 7.07 1.60 3.39
C VAL A 42 5.98 2.13 2.47
N ASP A 43 6.36 2.96 1.51
CA ASP A 43 5.49 3.42 0.43
C ASP A 43 5.83 2.75 -0.90
N LEU A 44 4.86 2.09 -1.49
CA LEU A 44 4.93 1.52 -2.84
C LEU A 44 4.09 2.39 -3.79
N ILE A 45 4.75 3.30 -4.50
CA ILE A 45 4.09 4.31 -5.34
C ILE A 45 4.10 3.88 -6.82
N VAL A 46 2.91 3.60 -7.36
CA VAL A 46 2.70 3.37 -8.79
C VAL A 46 2.47 4.72 -9.49
N LYS A 47 3.45 5.17 -10.27
CA LYS A 47 3.34 6.40 -11.06
C LYS A 47 2.35 6.22 -12.23
N GLY A 48 1.55 7.24 -12.48
CA GLY A 48 0.58 7.28 -13.59
C GLY A 48 -0.68 8.04 -13.22
N ASP A 49 -1.49 8.39 -14.23
CA ASP A 49 -2.69 9.22 -14.03
C ASP A 49 -4.01 8.46 -14.12
N SER A 50 -3.97 7.22 -14.64
CA SER A 50 -5.15 6.36 -14.74
C SER A 50 -5.35 5.56 -13.47
N THR A 51 -6.44 5.85 -12.75
CA THR A 51 -6.87 5.09 -11.57
C THR A 51 -6.98 3.60 -11.87
N ALA A 52 -7.51 3.21 -13.03
CA ALA A 52 -7.67 1.80 -13.40
C ALA A 52 -6.32 1.09 -13.55
N ARG A 53 -5.35 1.72 -14.24
CA ARG A 53 -3.99 1.16 -14.40
C ARG A 53 -3.25 1.06 -13.07
N ILE A 54 -3.43 2.06 -12.20
CA ILE A 54 -2.86 2.02 -10.84
C ILE A 54 -3.46 0.84 -10.05
N GLN A 55 -4.77 0.61 -10.12
CA GLN A 55 -5.41 -0.52 -9.43
C GLN A 55 -4.92 -1.88 -9.95
N GLU A 56 -4.74 -2.03 -11.26
CA GLU A 56 -4.18 -3.24 -11.86
C GLU A 56 -2.76 -3.50 -11.36
N ALA A 57 -1.91 -2.47 -11.33
CA ALA A 57 -0.57 -2.56 -10.78
C ALA A 57 -0.57 -2.89 -9.27
N HIS A 58 -1.46 -2.26 -8.49
CA HIS A 58 -1.63 -2.60 -7.07
C HIS A 58 -2.04 -4.06 -6.88
N LYS A 59 -2.94 -4.58 -7.72
CA LYS A 59 -3.36 -5.98 -7.67
C LYS A 59 -2.20 -6.92 -8.00
N PHE A 60 -1.42 -6.60 -9.01
CA PHE A 60 -0.21 -7.35 -9.35
C PHE A 60 0.80 -7.35 -8.21
N ILE A 61 1.09 -6.19 -7.61
CA ILE A 61 1.98 -6.07 -6.44
C ILE A 61 1.49 -6.94 -5.27
N LEU A 62 0.18 -6.93 -4.98
CA LEU A 62 -0.40 -7.78 -3.95
C LEU A 62 -0.18 -9.27 -4.24
N HIS A 63 -0.36 -9.71 -5.50
CA HIS A 63 -0.09 -11.09 -5.90
C HIS A 63 1.39 -11.48 -5.71
N VAL A 64 2.33 -10.60 -6.06
CA VAL A 64 3.77 -10.83 -5.83
C VAL A 64 4.09 -10.93 -4.33
N ILE A 65 3.48 -10.07 -3.50
CA ILE A 65 3.64 -10.15 -2.04
C ILE A 65 3.13 -11.50 -1.52
N CYS A 66 1.94 -11.93 -1.97
CA CYS A 66 1.40 -13.24 -1.61
C CYS A 66 2.35 -14.38 -2.01
N GLU A 67 2.83 -14.40 -3.25
CA GLU A 67 3.76 -15.42 -3.73
C GLU A 67 5.04 -15.50 -2.89
N ILE A 68 5.66 -14.37 -2.58
CA ILE A 68 6.87 -14.30 -1.74
C ILE A 68 6.58 -14.79 -0.31
N CYS A 69 5.45 -14.36 0.26
CA CYS A 69 5.05 -14.77 1.60
C CYS A 69 4.78 -16.28 1.66
N GLU A 70 4.01 -16.81 0.71
CA GLU A 70 3.66 -18.24 0.63
C GLU A 70 4.91 -19.11 0.48
N ALA A 71 5.90 -18.70 -0.31
CA ALA A 71 7.16 -19.41 -0.46
C ALA A 71 7.95 -19.52 0.86
N ARG A 72 7.70 -18.63 1.84
CA ARG A 72 8.35 -18.60 3.15
C ARG A 72 7.51 -19.21 4.27
N LEU A 73 6.24 -19.52 4.01
CA LEU A 73 5.39 -20.18 4.99
C LEU A 73 5.81 -21.66 5.12
N PRO A 74 5.67 -22.26 6.32
CA PRO A 74 5.93 -23.67 6.51
C PRO A 74 5.07 -24.50 5.57
N ARG A 75 5.69 -25.38 4.77
CA ARG A 75 4.97 -26.41 4.03
C ARG A 75 4.71 -27.58 4.97
N LYS A 76 3.49 -28.13 4.91
CA LYS A 76 3.17 -29.41 5.54
C LYS A 76 3.97 -30.53 4.90
#